data_AF-A0A166IEB4-F1
#
_entry.id   AF-A0A166IEB4-F1
#
_cell.length_a   1.000
_cell.length_b   1.000
_cell.length_c   1.000
_cell.angle_alpha   90.00
_cell.angle_beta   90.00
_cell.angle_gamma   90.00
#
_symmetry.space_group_name_H-M   'P 1'
#
loop_
_entity.id
_entity.type
_entity.pdbx_description
1 polymer ?
#
loop_
_entity_poly.entity_id
_entity_poly.type
_entity_poly.pdbx_seq_one_letter_code
_entity_poly.pdbx_strand_id
1 'polypeptide(L)'
;MLLDKHSKKPDCFLQTAGSIKAKCKDLPLDEPERIRAAISLTICELSTARRHSIPLECNIFTSSTRSGDEDSGACVEALARSAQSWSSYSGYLREIRAGSLLRDAKTLA
;
A
#
# COMPACT_ATOMS: atom_id res chain seq x y z
N MET A 1 26.21 16.09 6.29
CA MET A 1 25.76 14.82 5.68
C MET A 1 24.57 14.31 6.49
N LEU A 2 23.35 14.61 6.04
CA LEU A 2 22.08 14.38 6.76
C LEU A 2 21.25 13.25 6.13
N LEU A 3 21.80 12.56 5.13
CA LEU A 3 21.11 11.52 4.36
C LEU A 3 21.21 10.13 5.04
N ASP A 4 22.27 9.86 5.80
CA ASP A 4 22.51 8.53 6.41
C ASP A 4 21.66 8.23 7.65
N LYS A 5 21.03 9.25 8.26
CA LYS A 5 20.12 9.06 9.41
C LYS A 5 18.69 8.70 9.00
N HIS A 6 18.32 8.89 7.73
CA HIS A 6 17.01 8.49 7.22
C HIS A 6 16.99 7.07 6.63
N SER A 7 18.15 6.49 6.28
CA SER A 7 18.26 5.14 5.70
C SER A 7 18.06 3.97 6.69
N LYS A 8 17.85 4.23 7.99
CA LYS A 8 17.73 3.16 9.02
C LYS A 8 16.30 2.85 9.46
N LYS A 9 15.30 3.61 9.03
CA LYS A 9 13.90 3.24 9.22
C LYS A 9 13.40 2.58 7.93
N PRO A 10 12.83 1.38 7.99
CA PRO A 10 12.10 0.87 6.84
C PRO A 10 10.97 1.85 6.51
N ASP A 11 11.08 2.52 5.37
CA ASP A 11 10.03 3.38 4.85
C ASP A 11 8.79 2.52 4.57
N CYS A 12 7.60 3.05 4.84
CA CYS A 12 6.32 2.32 4.70
C CYS A 12 6.25 1.62 3.34
N PHE A 13 6.64 2.35 2.29
CA PHE A 13 6.69 1.84 0.93
C PHE A 13 7.63 0.65 0.74
N LEU A 14 8.80 0.64 1.39
CA LEU A 14 9.76 -0.46 1.28
C LEU A 14 9.20 -1.75 1.90
N GLN A 15 8.48 -1.63 3.02
CA GLN A 15 7.86 -2.80 3.65
C GLN A 15 6.74 -3.39 2.79
N THR A 16 5.86 -2.52 2.27
CA THR A 16 4.77 -2.92 1.39
C THR A 16 5.31 -3.52 0.09
N ALA A 17 6.31 -2.89 -0.53
CA ALA A 17 6.97 -3.39 -1.73
C ALA A 17 7.64 -4.75 -1.52
N GLY A 18 8.29 -4.98 -0.37
CA GLY A 18 8.87 -6.28 -0.03
C GLY A 18 7.82 -7.40 0.02
N SER A 19 6.65 -7.11 0.60
CA SER A 19 5.54 -8.07 0.70
C SER A 19 4.90 -8.38 -0.66
N ILE A 20 4.78 -7.36 -1.50
CA ILE A 20 4.31 -7.49 -2.90
C ILE A 20 5.30 -8.31 -3.73
N LYS A 21 6.61 -8.03 -3.62
CA LYS A 21 7.68 -8.73 -4.36
C LYS A 21 7.69 -10.22 -4.05
N ALA A 22 7.48 -10.61 -2.79
CA ALA A 22 7.41 -12.01 -2.37
C ALA A 22 6.27 -12.80 -3.05
N LYS A 23 5.20 -12.12 -3.48
CA LYS A 23 4.01 -12.72 -4.12
C LYS A 23 3.82 -12.31 -5.58
N CYS A 24 4.83 -11.71 -6.22
CA CYS A 24 4.74 -11.06 -7.53
C CYS A 24 4.07 -11.89 -8.64
N LYS A 25 4.22 -13.23 -8.63
CA LYS A 25 3.65 -14.11 -9.66
C LYS A 25 2.14 -14.32 -9.48
N ASP A 26 1.70 -14.43 -8.24
CA ASP A 26 0.33 -14.80 -7.89
C ASP A 26 -0.53 -13.56 -7.61
N LEU A 27 0.11 -12.45 -7.22
CA LEU A 27 -0.54 -11.21 -6.83
C LEU A 27 -1.51 -10.69 -7.91
N PRO A 28 -1.21 -10.66 -9.22
CA PRO A 28 -2.19 -10.20 -10.22
C PRO A 28 -3.49 -11.04 -10.28
N LEU A 29 -3.42 -12.30 -9.85
CA LEU A 29 -4.53 -13.26 -9.89
C LEU A 29 -5.31 -13.32 -8.56
N ASP A 30 -4.69 -12.88 -7.46
CA ASP A 30 -5.28 -12.85 -6.12
C ASP A 30 -5.90 -11.47 -5.83
N GLU A 31 -7.20 -11.34 -6.07
CA GLU A 31 -7.93 -10.09 -5.87
C GLU A 31 -7.85 -9.54 -4.42
N PRO A 32 -8.09 -10.35 -3.37
CA PRO A 32 -7.89 -9.91 -1.99
C PRO A 32 -6.49 -9.35 -1.72
N GLU A 33 -5.44 -10.02 -2.16
CA GLU A 33 -4.06 -9.54 -1.94
C GLU A 33 -3.77 -8.27 -2.76
N ARG A 34 -4.36 -8.10 -3.95
CA ARG A 34 -4.26 -6.86 -4.73
C ARG A 34 -4.90 -5.68 -4.01
N ILE A 35 -6.10 -5.88 -3.48
CA ILE A 35 -6.83 -4.85 -2.74
C ILE A 35 -6.01 -4.45 -1.51
N ARG A 36 -5.52 -5.43 -0.76
CA ARG A 36 -4.65 -5.20 0.41
C ARG A 36 -3.38 -4.42 0.05
N ALA A 37 -2.70 -4.81 -1.02
CA ALA A 37 -1.49 -4.13 -1.48
C ALA A 37 -1.78 -2.68 -1.89
N ALA A 38 -2.89 -2.44 -2.61
CA ALA A 38 -3.31 -1.10 -3.00
C ALA A 38 -3.65 -0.23 -1.78
N ILE A 39 -4.39 -0.77 -0.80
CA ILE A 39 -4.69 -0.08 0.46
C ILE A 39 -3.39 0.29 1.19
N SER A 40 -2.47 -0.66 1.33
CA SER A 40 -1.21 -0.45 2.06
C SER A 40 -0.36 0.66 1.44
N LEU A 41 -0.23 0.67 0.10
CA LEU A 41 0.47 1.75 -0.61
C LEU A 41 -0.23 3.10 -0.47
N THR A 42 -1.56 3.11 -0.51
CA THR A 42 -2.37 4.32 -0.28
C THR A 42 -2.12 4.88 1.12
N ILE A 43 -2.07 4.02 2.14
CA ILE A 43 -1.78 4.43 3.52
C ILE A 43 -0.37 5.02 3.63
N CYS A 44 0.62 4.41 2.97
CA CYS A 44 1.96 4.96 2.92
C CYS A 44 1.97 6.36 2.31
N GLU A 45 1.23 6.57 1.21
CA GLU A 45 1.10 7.87 0.57
C GLU A 45 0.42 8.91 1.46
N LEU A 46 -0.73 8.58 2.07
CA LEU A 46 -1.44 9.48 2.99
C LEU A 46 -0.57 9.86 4.19
N SER A 47 0.25 8.93 4.69
CA SER A 47 1.19 9.18 5.80
C SER A 47 2.23 10.26 5.47
N THR A 48 2.57 10.46 4.19
CA THR A 48 3.48 11.53 3.77
C THR A 48 2.86 12.92 3.84
N ALA A 49 1.53 13.03 3.66
CA ALA A 49 0.85 14.30 3.44
C ALA A 49 0.67 15.15 4.71
N ARG A 50 0.95 14.63 5.91
CA ARG A 50 0.79 15.23 7.26
C ARG A 50 -0.61 15.79 7.62
N ARG A 51 -1.48 16.09 6.66
CA ARG A 51 -2.79 16.74 6.82
C ARG A 51 -3.97 15.77 6.67
N HIS A 52 -3.75 14.56 6.16
CA HIS A 52 -4.77 13.55 6.02
C HIS A 52 -4.57 12.46 7.06
N SER A 53 -5.53 12.32 7.97
CA SER A 53 -5.57 11.18 8.88
C SER A 53 -5.95 9.92 8.12
N ILE A 54 -5.29 8.82 8.43
CA ILE A 54 -5.68 7.49 7.93
C ILE A 54 -7.07 7.16 8.51
N PRO A 55 -8.05 6.72 7.69
CA PRO A 55 -9.35 6.30 8.20
C PRO A 55 -9.22 5.17 9.22
N LEU A 56 -10.07 5.15 10.24
CA LEU A 56 -10.03 4.14 11.31
C LEU A 56 -10.33 2.73 10.75
N GLU A 57 -11.18 2.67 9.74
CA GLU A 57 -11.51 1.46 8.98
C GLU A 57 -10.27 0.84 8.32
N CYS A 58 -9.22 1.63 8.09
CA CYS A 58 -7.97 1.18 7.48
C CYS A 58 -6.88 0.81 8.49
N ASN A 59 -7.15 0.88 9.80
CA ASN A 59 -6.11 0.74 10.82
C ASN A 59 -5.41 -0.64 10.79
N ILE A 60 -6.14 -1.69 10.41
CA ILE A 60 -5.59 -3.05 10.24
C ILE A 60 -4.50 -3.14 9.17
N PHE A 61 -4.49 -2.21 8.20
CA PHE A 61 -3.52 -2.16 7.12
C PHE A 61 -2.31 -1.25 7.42
N THR A 62 -2.30 -0.60 8.60
CA THR A 62 -1.18 0.24 9.04
C THR A 62 -0.03 -0.56 9.67
N SER A 63 -0.32 -1.78 10.13
CA SER A 63 0.64 -2.73 10.69
C SER A 63 0.83 -3.91 9.75
N SER A 64 2.08 -4.35 9.58
CA SER A 64 2.47 -5.47 8.72
C SER A 64 1.99 -6.85 9.23
N THR A 65 1.27 -6.88 10.35
CA THR A 65 0.70 -8.11 10.95
C THR A 65 -0.58 -8.51 10.23
N ARG A 66 -0.51 -9.59 9.47
CA ARG A 66 -1.68 -10.25 8.87
C ARG A 66 -2.53 -10.86 9.97
N SER A 67 -3.77 -10.39 10.14
CA SER A 67 -4.70 -11.02 11.07
C SER A 67 -6.12 -11.07 10.48
N GLY A 68 -6.55 -12.29 10.14
CA GLY A 68 -7.96 -12.64 9.95
C GLY A 68 -8.57 -12.24 8.60
N ASP A 69 -9.85 -12.57 8.45
CA ASP A 69 -10.70 -12.23 7.32
C ASP A 69 -10.88 -10.69 7.31
N GLU A 70 -10.01 -10.01 6.56
CA GLU A 70 -9.94 -8.56 6.56
C GLU A 70 -11.08 -7.97 5.74
N ASP A 71 -12.01 -7.27 6.40
CA ASP A 71 -13.00 -6.45 5.71
C ASP A 71 -12.34 -5.24 5.06
N SER A 72 -11.71 -5.49 3.91
CA SER A 72 -11.11 -4.46 3.05
C SER A 72 -12.18 -3.50 2.53
N GLY A 73 -13.45 -3.93 2.45
CA GLY A 73 -14.56 -3.14 1.93
C GLY A 73 -14.78 -1.86 2.74
N ALA A 74 -14.81 -1.96 4.07
CA ALA A 74 -14.95 -0.79 4.94
C ALA A 74 -13.83 0.25 4.76
N CYS A 75 -12.58 -0.21 4.62
CA CYS A 75 -11.45 0.69 4.35
C CYS A 75 -11.55 1.32 2.96
N VAL A 76 -11.89 0.55 1.93
CA VAL A 76 -12.04 1.06 0.56
C VAL A 76 -13.16 2.10 0.48
N GLU A 77 -14.30 1.85 1.13
CA GLU A 77 -15.39 2.81 1.22
C GLU A 77 -14.96 4.10 1.93
N ALA A 78 -14.19 3.99 3.02
CA ALA A 78 -13.66 5.15 3.73
C ALA A 78 -12.66 5.96 2.87
N LEU A 79 -11.80 5.28 2.08
CA LEU A 79 -10.91 5.94 1.11
C LEU A 79 -11.71 6.64 0.01
N ALA A 80 -12.84 6.07 -0.43
CA ALA A 80 -13.70 6.64 -1.46
C ALA A 80 -14.38 7.96 -1.05
N ARG A 81 -14.51 8.24 0.26
CA ARG A 81 -15.07 9.52 0.78
C ARG A 81 -14.20 10.75 0.44
N SER A 82 -12.96 10.55 0.00
CA SER A 82 -12.02 11.61 -0.38
C SER A 82 -11.52 11.39 -1.80
N ALA A 83 -11.69 12.38 -2.69
CA ALA A 83 -11.25 12.27 -4.08
C ALA A 83 -9.75 12.02 -4.22
N GLN A 84 -8.94 12.64 -3.34
CA GLN A 84 -7.49 12.45 -3.32
C GLN A 84 -7.14 11.01 -2.91
N SER A 85 -7.71 10.53 -1.80
CA SER A 85 -7.46 9.17 -1.30
C SER A 85 -7.92 8.10 -2.29
N TRP A 86 -9.08 8.32 -2.92
CA TRP A 86 -9.61 7.44 -3.96
C TRP A 86 -8.73 7.38 -5.20
N SER A 87 -8.18 8.52 -5.61
CA SER A 87 -7.27 8.60 -6.76
C SER A 87 -6.00 7.78 -6.49
N SER A 88 -5.41 7.89 -5.30
CA SER A 88 -4.25 7.10 -4.88
C SER A 88 -4.56 5.60 -4.88
N TYR A 89 -5.65 5.19 -4.22
CA TYR A 89 -6.07 3.79 -4.17
C TYR A 89 -6.34 3.18 -5.55
N SER A 90 -7.16 3.85 -6.37
CA SER A 90 -7.49 3.39 -7.71
C SER A 90 -6.27 3.39 -8.64
N GLY A 91 -5.31 4.29 -8.42
CA GLY A 91 -3.99 4.31 -9.03
C GLY A 91 -3.22 3.02 -8.76
N TYR A 92 -2.94 2.73 -7.48
CA TYR A 92 -2.20 1.53 -7.09
C TYR A 92 -2.91 0.24 -7.52
N LEU A 93 -4.24 0.17 -7.41
CA LEU A 93 -5.01 -1.01 -7.83
C LEU A 93 -4.85 -1.31 -9.34
N ARG A 94 -4.85 -0.27 -10.18
CA ARG A 94 -4.58 -0.38 -11.62
C ARG A 94 -3.15 -0.84 -11.89
N GLU A 95 -2.19 -0.26 -11.18
CA GLU A 95 -0.77 -0.56 -11.38
C GLU A 95 -0.39 -1.98 -10.95
N ILE A 96 -0.93 -2.47 -9.83
CA ILE A 96 -0.73 -3.85 -9.39
C ILE A 96 -1.35 -4.82 -10.40
N ARG A 97 -2.55 -4.51 -10.91
CA ARG A 97 -3.20 -5.30 -11.98
C ARG A 97 -2.36 -5.32 -13.27
N ALA A 98 -1.73 -4.19 -13.61
CA ALA A 98 -0.84 -4.08 -14.78
C ALA A 98 0.59 -4.59 -14.53
N GLY A 99 0.93 -4.95 -13.30
CA GLY A 99 2.27 -5.35 -12.88
C GLY A 99 3.34 -4.26 -13.06
N SER A 100 2.99 -2.97 -13.15
CA SER A 100 3.96 -1.88 -13.32
C SER A 100 4.83 -1.67 -12.08
N LEU A 101 4.24 -1.63 -10.88
CA LEU A 101 4.98 -1.53 -9.60
C LEU A 101 5.96 -2.69 -9.37
N LEU A 102 5.64 -3.87 -9.90
CA LEU A 102 6.48 -5.07 -9.80
C LEU A 102 7.75 -4.95 -10.66
N ARG A 103 7.73 -4.13 -11.72
CA ARG A 103 8.90 -3.89 -12.56
C ARG A 103 9.89 -2.95 -11.86
N ASP A 104 9.39 -1.91 -11.18
CA ASP A 104 10.25 -0.95 -10.48
C ASP A 104 10.91 -1.53 -9.22
N ALA A 105 10.21 -2.43 -8.49
CA ALA A 105 10.79 -3.17 -7.35
C ALA A 105 11.91 -4.17 -7.73
N LYS A 106 12.08 -4.45 -9.03
CA LYS A 106 13.19 -5.26 -9.56
C LYS A 106 14.46 -4.45 -9.79
N THR A 107 14.34 -3.13 -9.96
CA THR A 107 15.44 -2.20 -10.26
C THR A 107 16.14 -1.67 -9.00
N LEU A 108 15.54 -1.86 -7.82
CA LEU A 108 16.07 -1.46 -6.51
C LEU A 108 16.84 -2.58 -5.78
N ALA A 109 17.29 -3.63 -6.50
CA ALA A 109 18.05 -4.75 -5.94
C ALA A 109 19.38 -4.96 -6.68
#